data_AF-A0A0F4ZL46-F1
#
_entry.id   AF-A0A0F4ZL46-F1
#
_cell.length_a   1.000
_cell.length_b   1.000
_cell.length_c   1.000
_cell.angle_alpha   90.00
_cell.angle_beta   90.00
_cell.angle_gamma   90.00
#
_symmetry.space_group_name_H-M   'P 1'
#
loop_
_entity.id
_entity.type
_entity.pdbx_description
1 polymer ?
#
loop_
_entity_poly.entity_id
_entity_poly.type
_entity_poly.pdbx_seq_one_letter_code
_entity_poly.pdbx_strand_id
1 'polypeptide(L)'
;MISTTVNQYRQMRVAHLLTEFRTLQHYIANAPQTPNDMTEYYTEGWTALRNCHADGQHILDCAADTSVPTPNGGPDEQSKAELQQIHLDAYSRRHMGQKIYLRQQAAICWIERRANILQGCKPTAATKPHLAANDQQLRNVRLSFALIPDLAAITDEYVYQQLYMADIAGNQWVNEDPSLSRVTRWIDTRVRD
;
A
#
# COMPACT_ATOMS: atom_id res chain seq x y z
N MET A 1 0.40 37.17 0.77
CA MET A 1 -0.89 36.75 1.37
C MET A 1 -1.46 35.49 0.72
N ILE A 2 -1.56 35.38 -0.62
CA ILE A 2 -2.10 34.16 -1.28
C ILE A 2 -1.19 32.92 -1.06
N SER A 3 0.14 33.06 -1.14
CA SER A 3 1.07 31.92 -0.95
C SER A 3 0.99 31.28 0.45
N THR A 4 0.85 32.11 1.48
CA THR A 4 0.72 31.67 2.88
C THR A 4 -0.51 30.79 3.08
N THR A 5 -1.67 31.17 2.51
CA THR A 5 -2.91 30.38 2.60
C THR A 5 -2.81 29.05 1.86
N VAL A 6 -2.17 28.99 0.68
CA VAL A 6 -2.02 27.73 -0.07
C VAL A 6 -1.02 26.79 0.63
N ASN A 7 0.04 27.33 1.24
CA ASN A 7 0.97 26.53 2.04
C ASN A 7 0.29 25.90 3.28
N GLN A 8 -0.70 26.57 3.88
CA GLN A 8 -1.50 25.98 4.96
C GLN A 8 -2.31 24.76 4.47
N TYR A 9 -2.93 24.84 3.29
CA TYR A 9 -3.63 23.68 2.70
C TYR A 9 -2.67 22.51 2.42
N ARG A 10 -1.46 22.78 1.91
CA ARG A 10 -0.42 21.76 1.75
C ARG A 10 -0.03 21.09 3.07
N GLN A 11 0.18 21.89 4.11
CA GLN A 11 0.49 21.37 5.45
C GLN A 11 -0.63 20.45 5.98
N MET A 12 -1.88 20.88 5.85
CA MET A 12 -3.04 20.08 6.26
C MET A 12 -3.11 18.76 5.49
N ARG A 13 -2.91 18.80 4.17
CA ARG A 13 -2.94 17.60 3.32
C ARG A 13 -1.81 16.63 3.66
N VAL A 14 -0.60 17.13 3.85
CA VAL A 14 0.54 16.32 4.33
C VAL A 14 0.22 15.65 5.68
N ALA A 15 -0.30 16.42 6.65
CA ALA A 15 -0.65 15.88 7.97
C ALA A 15 -1.71 14.78 7.90
N HIS A 16 -2.72 14.94 7.03
CA HIS A 16 -3.73 13.91 6.78
C HIS A 16 -3.11 12.63 6.22
N LEU A 17 -2.32 12.75 5.15
CA LEU A 17 -1.67 11.60 4.49
C LEU A 17 -0.76 10.83 5.45
N LEU A 18 0.01 11.54 6.28
CA LEU A 18 0.86 10.92 7.30
C LEU A 18 0.05 10.20 8.39
N THR A 19 -1.13 10.73 8.75
CA THR A 19 -2.03 10.10 9.72
C THR A 19 -2.64 8.80 9.16
N GLU A 20 -3.05 8.82 7.90
CA GLU A 20 -3.55 7.61 7.22
C GLU A 20 -2.45 6.58 7.03
N PHE A 21 -1.25 7.01 6.64
CA PHE A 21 -0.11 6.12 6.54
C PHE A 21 0.22 5.48 7.90
N ARG A 22 0.20 6.23 9.00
CA ARG A 22 0.36 5.69 10.35
C ARG A 22 -0.69 4.65 10.72
N THR A 23 -1.92 4.87 10.28
CA THR A 23 -3.01 3.90 10.47
C THR A 23 -2.73 2.61 9.69
N LEU A 24 -2.26 2.71 8.45
CA LEU A 24 -1.84 1.56 7.65
C LEU A 24 -0.66 0.81 8.28
N GLN A 25 0.34 1.53 8.79
CA GLN A 25 1.46 0.93 9.52
C GLN A 25 0.97 0.08 10.69
N HIS A 26 0.01 0.59 11.47
CA HIS A 26 -0.58 -0.16 12.58
C HIS A 26 -1.24 -1.45 12.11
N TYR A 27 -2.06 -1.40 11.05
CA TYR A 27 -2.72 -2.60 10.53
C TYR A 27 -1.74 -3.62 9.94
N ILE A 28 -0.68 -3.15 9.27
CA ILE A 28 0.34 -4.02 8.68
C ILE A 28 1.16 -4.71 9.78
N ALA A 29 1.55 -3.97 10.81
CA ALA A 29 2.36 -4.50 11.91
C ALA A 29 1.60 -5.52 12.78
N ASN A 30 0.28 -5.35 12.95
CA ASN A 30 -0.55 -6.24 13.77
C ASN A 30 -1.08 -7.49 13.03
N ALA A 31 -0.71 -7.68 11.76
CA ALA A 31 -1.11 -8.86 11.02
C ALA A 31 -0.50 -10.13 11.61
N PRO A 32 -1.23 -11.27 11.61
CA PRO A 32 -0.66 -12.53 12.07
C PRO A 32 0.48 -12.98 11.14
N GLN A 33 1.63 -13.35 11.70
CA GLN A 33 2.81 -13.76 10.91
C GLN A 33 3.00 -15.28 10.85
N THR A 34 2.47 -15.99 11.83
CA THR A 34 2.65 -17.43 11.99
C THR A 34 1.30 -18.11 12.27
N PRO A 35 1.03 -19.26 11.64
CA PRO A 35 -0.13 -20.08 11.99
C PRO A 35 0.01 -20.70 13.38
N ASN A 36 -1.13 -21.08 13.96
CA ASN A 36 -1.16 -21.93 15.16
C ASN A 36 -0.72 -23.38 14.83
N ASP A 37 -1.04 -23.87 13.63
CA ASP A 37 -0.59 -25.17 13.11
C ASP A 37 0.57 -24.96 12.13
N MET A 38 1.75 -25.46 12.49
CA MET A 38 2.96 -25.30 11.68
C MET A 38 2.91 -26.04 10.33
N THR A 39 1.96 -26.97 10.13
CA THR A 39 1.76 -27.58 8.80
C THR A 39 1.22 -26.57 7.78
N GLU A 40 0.57 -25.50 8.24
CA GLU A 40 0.10 -24.40 7.40
C GLU A 40 1.22 -23.36 7.09
N TYR A 41 2.39 -23.47 7.73
CA TYR A 41 3.42 -22.42 7.67
C TYR A 41 3.83 -22.08 6.23
N TYR A 42 3.99 -23.10 5.37
CA TYR A 42 4.43 -22.93 3.98
C TYR A 42 3.28 -22.77 2.99
N THR A 43 2.04 -22.64 3.45
CA THR A 43 0.92 -22.43 2.52
C THR A 43 0.91 -21.01 1.96
N GLU A 44 0.18 -20.83 0.85
CA GLU A 44 0.33 -19.63 0.02
C GLU A 44 -0.09 -18.35 0.75
N GLY A 45 -1.19 -18.37 1.52
CA GLY A 45 -1.63 -17.22 2.31
C GLY A 45 -0.66 -16.85 3.43
N TRP A 46 -0.12 -17.82 4.16
CA TRP A 46 0.86 -17.54 5.22
C TRP A 46 2.18 -17.01 4.69
N THR A 47 2.61 -17.50 3.52
CA THR A 47 3.77 -16.96 2.82
C THR A 47 3.51 -15.53 2.34
N ALA A 48 2.33 -15.27 1.77
CA ALA A 48 1.94 -13.92 1.35
C ALA A 48 1.89 -12.93 2.52
N LEU A 49 1.37 -13.33 3.69
CA LEU A 49 1.34 -12.48 4.89
C LEU A 49 2.74 -12.10 5.37
N ARG A 50 3.67 -13.05 5.42
CA ARG A 50 5.06 -12.75 5.80
C ARG A 50 5.74 -11.82 4.80
N ASN A 51 5.47 -12.00 3.50
CA ASN A 51 5.96 -11.06 2.49
C ASN A 51 5.37 -9.66 2.68
N CYS A 52 4.07 -9.55 3.02
CA CYS A 52 3.46 -8.24 3.33
C CYS A 52 4.09 -7.60 4.57
N HIS A 53 4.46 -8.38 5.58
CA HIS A 53 5.16 -7.87 6.75
C HIS A 53 6.56 -7.35 6.39
N ALA A 54 7.33 -8.11 5.60
CA ALA A 54 8.64 -7.69 5.11
C ALA A 54 8.57 -6.43 4.24
N ASP A 55 7.62 -6.39 3.29
CA ASP A 55 7.35 -5.21 2.46
C ASP A 55 6.97 -4.01 3.34
N GLY A 56 6.18 -4.22 4.40
CA GLY A 56 5.76 -3.20 5.34
C GLY A 56 6.94 -2.61 6.11
N GLN A 57 7.82 -3.47 6.62
CA GLN A 57 9.04 -3.07 7.30
C GLN A 57 9.96 -2.28 6.37
N HIS A 58 10.12 -2.72 5.12
CA HIS A 58 10.93 -2.02 4.13
C HIS A 58 10.48 -0.57 3.91
N ILE A 59 9.16 -0.30 3.83
CA ILE A 59 8.66 1.09 3.71
C ILE A 59 9.01 1.95 4.93
N LEU A 60 9.09 1.35 6.13
CA LEU A 60 9.52 2.06 7.35
C LEU A 60 11.00 2.43 7.28
N ASP A 61 11.81 1.49 6.78
CA ASP A 61 13.26 1.64 6.69
C ASP A 61 13.68 2.55 5.52
N CYS A 62 12.82 2.72 4.50
CA CYS A 62 13.04 3.68 3.42
C CYS A 62 13.15 5.12 3.98
N ALA A 63 14.34 5.70 3.89
CA ALA A 63 14.58 7.09 4.25
C ALA A 63 13.71 8.05 3.41
N ALA A 64 13.29 9.15 4.04
CA ALA A 64 12.59 10.22 3.31
C ALA A 64 13.57 10.93 2.37
N ASP A 65 13.09 11.30 1.18
CA ASP A 65 13.89 12.09 0.24
C ASP A 65 13.96 13.55 0.71
N THR A 66 15.10 13.93 1.28
CA THR A 66 15.33 15.30 1.76
C THR A 66 15.88 16.23 0.67
N SER A 67 15.99 15.78 -0.59
CA SER A 67 16.45 16.64 -1.68
C SER A 67 15.32 17.60 -2.11
N VAL A 68 15.44 18.86 -1.67
CA VAL A 68 14.51 19.93 -2.05
C VAL A 68 15.20 20.87 -3.04
N PRO A 69 14.60 21.13 -4.22
CA PRO A 69 15.12 22.13 -5.15
C PRO A 69 15.11 23.52 -4.52
N THR A 70 16.14 24.34 -4.78
CA THR A 70 16.14 25.76 -4.41
C THR A 70 15.46 26.57 -5.51
N PRO A 71 14.22 27.04 -5.32
CA PRO A 71 13.50 27.78 -6.35
C PRO A 71 14.00 29.23 -6.43
N ASN A 72 13.87 29.82 -7.61
CA ASN A 72 14.04 31.27 -7.77
C ASN A 72 12.86 31.97 -7.08
N GLY A 73 13.03 32.43 -5.85
CA GLY A 73 11.97 33.06 -5.06
C GLY A 73 12.39 33.37 -3.63
N GLY A 74 11.49 34.02 -2.89
CA GLY A 74 11.67 34.28 -1.47
C GLY A 74 11.31 33.06 -0.58
N PRO A 75 11.32 33.24 0.75
CA PRO A 75 11.09 32.16 1.72
C PRO A 75 9.78 31.37 1.51
N ASP A 76 8.72 32.02 1.01
CA ASP A 76 7.43 31.39 0.73
C ASP A 76 7.51 30.35 -0.41
N GLU A 77 8.30 30.61 -1.45
CA GLU A 77 8.49 29.66 -2.56
C GLU A 77 9.38 28.49 -2.15
N GLN A 78 10.38 28.75 -1.29
CA GLN A 78 11.18 27.69 -0.66
C GLN A 78 10.28 26.79 0.20
N SER A 79 9.44 27.37 1.06
CA SER A 79 8.49 26.62 1.90
C SER A 79 7.52 25.77 1.06
N LYS A 80 7.07 26.31 -0.08
CA LYS A 80 6.24 25.55 -1.03
C LYS A 80 7.00 24.36 -1.63
N ALA A 81 8.25 24.55 -2.05
CA ALA A 81 9.07 23.48 -2.62
C ALA A 81 9.28 22.34 -1.60
N GLU A 82 9.57 22.68 -0.35
CA GLU A 82 9.69 21.72 0.76
C GLU A 82 8.39 20.95 0.98
N LEU A 83 7.26 21.66 1.06
CA LEU A 83 5.95 21.04 1.25
C LEU A 83 5.55 20.13 0.10
N GLN A 84 5.89 20.49 -1.15
CA GLN A 84 5.61 19.63 -2.31
C GLN A 84 6.46 18.35 -2.31
N GLN A 85 7.70 18.43 -1.83
CA GLN A 85 8.56 17.26 -1.68
C GLN A 85 8.04 16.32 -0.58
N ILE A 86 7.69 16.87 0.58
CA ILE A 86 7.09 16.11 1.69
C ILE A 86 5.73 15.52 1.28
N HIS A 87 4.95 16.27 0.51
CA HIS A 87 3.67 15.79 -0.01
C HIS A 87 3.84 14.57 -0.92
N LEU A 88 4.81 14.60 -1.84
CA LEU A 88 5.11 13.44 -2.69
C LEU A 88 5.53 12.21 -1.86
N ASP A 89 6.41 12.39 -0.87
CA ASP A 89 6.86 11.31 0.03
C ASP A 89 5.68 10.72 0.82
N ALA A 90 4.90 11.56 1.51
CA ALA A 90 3.77 11.15 2.32
C ALA A 90 2.68 10.42 1.49
N TYR A 91 2.35 10.95 0.31
CA TYR A 91 1.39 10.34 -0.60
C TYR A 91 1.88 8.97 -1.10
N SER A 92 3.15 8.88 -1.47
CA SER A 92 3.73 7.64 -2.00
C SER A 92 3.80 6.55 -0.93
N ARG A 93 4.16 6.91 0.31
CA ARG A 93 4.13 5.99 1.46
C ARG A 93 2.71 5.49 1.77
N ARG A 94 1.71 6.39 1.78
CA ARG A 94 0.29 5.99 1.92
C ARG A 94 -0.13 5.02 0.81
N HIS A 95 0.22 5.33 -0.44
CA HIS A 95 -0.08 4.47 -1.59
C HIS A 95 0.51 3.07 -1.42
N MET A 96 1.81 2.97 -1.11
CA MET A 96 2.45 1.68 -0.88
C MET A 96 1.86 0.95 0.33
N GLY A 97 1.62 1.66 1.43
CA GLY A 97 0.97 1.11 2.63
C GLY A 97 -0.40 0.53 2.32
N GLN A 98 -1.23 1.24 1.53
CA GLN A 98 -2.54 0.75 1.12
C GLN A 98 -2.42 -0.51 0.26
N LYS A 99 -1.46 -0.54 -0.67
CA LYS A 99 -1.21 -1.70 -1.53
C LYS A 99 -0.84 -2.95 -0.70
N ILE A 100 0.05 -2.81 0.28
CA ILE A 100 0.43 -3.89 1.20
C ILE A 100 -0.77 -4.32 2.04
N TYR A 101 -1.49 -3.36 2.62
CA TYR A 101 -2.67 -3.65 3.44
C TYR A 101 -3.71 -4.46 2.66
N LEU A 102 -4.01 -4.09 1.41
CA LEU A 102 -4.95 -4.85 0.57
C LEU A 102 -4.44 -6.26 0.25
N ARG A 103 -3.13 -6.43 -0.01
CA ARG A 103 -2.51 -7.75 -0.22
C ARG A 103 -2.60 -8.62 1.05
N GLN A 104 -2.39 -8.02 2.20
CA GLN A 104 -2.57 -8.66 3.50
C GLN A 104 -4.02 -9.11 3.71
N GLN A 105 -5.01 -8.26 3.43
CA GLN A 105 -6.42 -8.65 3.54
C GLN A 105 -6.77 -9.80 2.59
N ALA A 106 -6.25 -9.81 1.36
CA ALA A 106 -6.43 -10.93 0.45
C ALA A 106 -5.84 -12.25 0.98
N ALA A 107 -4.68 -12.19 1.62
CA ALA A 107 -4.05 -13.34 2.24
C ALA A 107 -4.84 -13.85 3.47
N ILE A 108 -5.36 -12.96 4.31
CA ILE A 108 -6.25 -13.30 5.43
C ILE A 108 -7.51 -14.00 4.91
N CYS A 109 -8.18 -13.43 3.91
CA CYS A 109 -9.35 -14.04 3.27
C CYS A 109 -9.04 -15.44 2.71
N TRP A 110 -7.85 -15.64 2.11
CA TRP A 110 -7.43 -16.96 1.63
C TRP A 110 -7.29 -17.97 2.78
N ILE A 111 -6.71 -17.56 3.93
CA ILE A 111 -6.54 -18.41 5.12
C ILE A 111 -7.90 -18.83 5.66
N GLU A 112 -8.83 -17.87 5.80
CA GLU A 112 -10.19 -18.13 6.28
C GLU A 112 -10.96 -19.08 5.34
N ARG A 113 -10.90 -18.84 4.02
CA ARG A 113 -11.52 -19.73 3.03
C ARG A 113 -10.96 -21.14 3.07
N ARG A 114 -9.64 -21.27 3.19
CA ARG A 114 -8.98 -22.56 3.33
C ARG A 114 -9.46 -23.29 4.59
N ALA A 115 -9.52 -22.60 5.72
CA ALA A 115 -10.04 -23.17 6.97
C ALA A 115 -11.49 -23.67 6.80
N ASN A 116 -12.33 -22.89 6.10
CA ASN A 116 -13.72 -23.29 5.80
C ASN A 116 -13.82 -24.50 4.85
N ILE A 117 -12.92 -24.63 3.87
CA ILE A 117 -12.87 -25.80 2.97
C ILE A 117 -12.45 -27.06 3.74
N LEU A 118 -11.52 -26.92 4.69
CA LEU A 118 -10.96 -28.04 5.43
C LEU A 118 -11.79 -28.43 6.66
N GLN A 119 -12.48 -27.49 7.30
CA GLN A 119 -13.25 -27.70 8.53
C GLN A 119 -12.46 -28.43 9.63
N GLY A 120 -11.15 -28.17 9.72
CA GLY A 120 -10.23 -28.84 10.65
C GLY A 120 -9.74 -30.22 10.21
N CYS A 121 -10.19 -30.75 9.08
CA CYS A 121 -9.71 -31.99 8.49
C CYS A 121 -8.48 -31.78 7.61
N LYS A 122 -7.72 -32.85 7.37
CA LYS A 122 -6.63 -32.85 6.39
C LYS A 122 -7.18 -32.78 4.96
N PRO A 123 -6.42 -32.24 3.98
CA PRO A 123 -6.83 -32.23 2.58
C PRO A 123 -7.18 -33.64 2.06
N THR A 124 -8.35 -33.79 1.44
CA THR A 124 -8.81 -35.05 0.83
C THR A 124 -8.97 -34.90 -0.69
N ALA A 125 -9.23 -36.00 -1.40
CA ALA A 125 -9.49 -35.95 -2.84
C ALA A 125 -10.68 -35.04 -3.19
N ALA A 126 -11.69 -34.97 -2.32
CA ALA A 126 -12.88 -34.12 -2.51
C ALA A 126 -12.58 -32.62 -2.32
N THR A 127 -11.69 -32.25 -1.39
CA THR A 127 -11.39 -30.83 -1.10
C THR A 127 -10.33 -30.25 -2.02
N LYS A 128 -9.47 -31.08 -2.63
CA LYS A 128 -8.40 -30.65 -3.56
C LYS A 128 -8.82 -29.62 -4.62
N PRO A 129 -9.91 -29.80 -5.40
CA PRO A 129 -10.28 -28.82 -6.41
C PRO A 129 -10.65 -27.45 -5.81
N HIS A 130 -11.30 -27.44 -4.64
CA HIS A 130 -11.66 -26.20 -3.94
C HIS A 130 -10.42 -25.47 -3.40
N LEU A 131 -9.45 -26.22 -2.87
CA LEU A 131 -8.17 -25.65 -2.43
C LEU A 131 -7.40 -25.05 -3.62
N ALA A 132 -7.33 -25.75 -4.75
CA ALA A 132 -6.68 -25.24 -5.95
C ALA A 132 -7.34 -23.95 -6.48
N ALA A 133 -8.67 -23.87 -6.43
CA ALA A 133 -9.41 -22.64 -6.78
C ALA A 133 -9.12 -21.49 -5.81
N ASN A 134 -9.03 -21.77 -4.51
CA ASN A 134 -8.64 -20.77 -3.51
C ASN A 134 -7.23 -20.23 -3.79
N ASP A 135 -6.27 -21.12 -4.06
CA ASP A 135 -4.91 -20.75 -4.42
C ASP A 135 -4.86 -19.90 -5.71
N GLN A 136 -5.65 -20.26 -6.72
CA GLN A 136 -5.74 -19.48 -7.95
C GLN A 136 -6.26 -18.06 -7.71
N GLN A 137 -7.26 -17.89 -6.83
CA GLN A 137 -7.77 -16.57 -6.48
C GLN A 137 -6.69 -15.69 -5.83
N LEU A 138 -5.89 -16.24 -4.90
CA LEU A 138 -4.79 -15.50 -4.29
C LEU A 138 -3.66 -15.20 -5.30
N ARG A 139 -3.37 -16.13 -6.22
CA ARG A 139 -2.39 -15.90 -7.28
C ARG A 139 -2.79 -14.78 -8.23
N ASN A 140 -4.08 -14.66 -8.56
CA ASN A 140 -4.57 -13.56 -9.38
C ASN A 140 -4.31 -12.19 -8.71
N VAL A 141 -4.42 -12.12 -7.38
CA VAL A 141 -4.01 -10.94 -6.58
C VAL A 141 -2.50 -10.70 -6.56
N ARG A 142 -1.69 -11.75 -6.66
CA ARG A 142 -0.22 -11.64 -6.66
C ARG A 142 0.36 -11.21 -8.00
N LEU A 143 -0.27 -11.60 -9.12
CA LEU A 143 0.25 -11.38 -10.47
C LEU A 143 0.20 -9.91 -10.93
N SER A 144 -0.48 -9.03 -10.21
CA SER A 144 -0.51 -7.57 -10.47
C SER A 144 0.81 -6.84 -10.21
N PHE A 145 1.86 -7.54 -9.78
CA PHE A 145 3.20 -7.00 -9.62
C PHE A 145 4.13 -7.24 -10.83
N ALA A 146 3.70 -8.00 -11.85
CA ALA A 146 4.47 -8.26 -13.06
C ALA A 146 3.56 -8.20 -14.29
N LEU A 147 3.61 -7.07 -15.02
CA LEU A 147 3.05 -6.80 -16.37
C LEU A 147 2.08 -7.85 -16.96
N ILE A 148 0.78 -7.53 -17.13
CA ILE A 148 -0.14 -7.88 -18.25
C ILE A 148 -1.62 -7.52 -17.90
N PRO A 149 -2.50 -7.14 -18.88
CA PRO A 149 -3.76 -6.40 -18.63
C PRO A 149 -5.02 -7.21 -18.25
N ASP A 150 -5.03 -8.54 -18.36
CA ASP A 150 -6.31 -9.30 -18.35
C ASP A 150 -6.66 -10.04 -17.05
N LEU A 151 -5.89 -9.92 -15.97
CA LEU A 151 -6.21 -10.55 -14.68
C LEU A 151 -6.17 -9.56 -13.50
N ALA A 152 -7.31 -9.43 -12.83
CA ALA A 152 -7.52 -8.59 -11.65
C ALA A 152 -6.74 -9.09 -10.42
N ALA A 153 -5.96 -8.21 -9.78
CA ALA A 153 -6.29 -7.61 -8.47
C ALA A 153 -5.11 -6.82 -7.85
N ILE A 154 -5.41 -5.65 -7.26
CA ILE A 154 -4.50 -4.68 -6.59
C ILE A 154 -3.32 -4.19 -7.46
N THR A 155 -3.63 -3.45 -8.54
CA THR A 155 -2.63 -2.69 -9.30
C THR A 155 -2.39 -1.30 -8.70
N ASP A 156 -1.32 -0.61 -9.12
CA ASP A 156 -1.09 0.77 -8.70
C ASP A 156 -2.19 1.72 -9.20
N GLU A 157 -2.74 1.50 -10.40
CA GLU A 157 -3.89 2.26 -10.89
C GLU A 157 -5.12 2.06 -10.01
N TYR A 158 -5.40 0.81 -9.61
CA TYR A 158 -6.52 0.50 -8.73
C TYR A 158 -6.39 1.19 -7.37
N VAL A 159 -5.21 1.09 -6.74
CA VAL A 159 -4.94 1.72 -5.44
C VAL A 159 -5.03 3.24 -5.55
N TYR A 160 -4.42 3.82 -6.58
CA TYR A 160 -4.45 5.26 -6.81
C TYR A 160 -5.86 5.79 -6.99
N GLN A 161 -6.68 5.13 -7.83
CA GLN A 161 -8.08 5.52 -8.03
C GLN A 161 -8.91 5.33 -6.76
N GLN A 162 -8.72 4.23 -6.03
CA GLN A 162 -9.42 4.00 -4.77
C GLN A 162 -9.11 5.10 -3.73
N LEU A 163 -7.84 5.43 -3.53
CA LEU A 163 -7.42 6.48 -2.59
C LEU A 163 -7.96 7.85 -3.01
N TYR A 164 -7.84 8.19 -4.30
CA TYR A 164 -8.36 9.45 -4.84
C TYR A 164 -9.88 9.59 -4.64
N MET A 165 -10.64 8.53 -4.91
CA MET A 165 -12.10 8.55 -4.67
C MET A 165 -12.44 8.66 -3.19
N ALA A 166 -11.69 8.00 -2.31
CA ALA A 166 -11.87 8.12 -0.87
C ALA A 166 -11.56 9.55 -0.37
N ASP A 167 -10.51 10.18 -0.90
CA ASP A 167 -10.16 11.55 -0.57
C ASP A 167 -11.22 12.56 -1.02
N ILE A 168 -11.76 12.41 -2.22
CA ILE A 168 -12.88 13.23 -2.70
C ILE A 168 -14.11 13.03 -1.81
N ALA A 169 -14.48 11.78 -1.51
CA ALA A 169 -15.61 11.48 -0.65
C ALA A 169 -15.44 12.05 0.77
N GLY A 170 -14.20 12.09 1.26
CA GLY A 170 -13.81 12.71 2.52
C GLY A 170 -13.61 14.22 2.47
N ASN A 171 -13.97 14.88 1.36
CA ASN A 171 -13.81 16.32 1.12
C ASN A 171 -12.38 16.84 1.39
N GLN A 172 -11.38 16.02 1.05
CA GLN A 172 -9.97 16.37 1.19
C GLN A 172 -9.51 17.31 0.07
N TRP A 173 -8.49 18.13 0.34
CA TRP A 173 -7.85 18.96 -0.68
C TRP A 173 -6.90 18.12 -1.54
N VAL A 174 -7.32 17.83 -2.77
CA VAL A 174 -6.60 16.94 -3.72
C VAL A 174 -5.97 17.67 -4.91
N ASN A 175 -6.12 19.00 -5.00
CA ASN A 175 -5.75 19.78 -6.19
C ASN A 175 -4.27 19.69 -6.57
N GLU A 176 -3.39 19.41 -5.61
CA GLU A 176 -1.95 19.28 -5.82
C GLU A 176 -1.43 17.88 -5.49
N ASP A 177 -2.30 16.89 -5.41
CA ASP A 177 -1.87 15.50 -5.23
C ASP A 177 -0.96 15.07 -6.39
N PRO A 178 0.12 14.32 -6.11
CA PRO A 178 1.03 13.86 -7.14
C PRO A 178 0.34 12.86 -8.07
N SER A 179 0.67 12.93 -9.36
CA SER A 179 0.18 11.94 -10.33
C SER A 179 0.76 10.55 -10.04
N LEU A 180 0.03 9.51 -10.49
CA LEU A 180 0.49 8.12 -10.36
C LEU A 180 1.90 7.91 -10.90
N SER A 181 2.25 8.50 -12.05
CA SER A 181 3.60 8.39 -12.62
C SER A 181 4.69 8.95 -11.70
N ARG A 182 4.41 10.02 -10.92
CA ARG A 182 5.36 10.57 -9.95
C ARG A 182 5.49 9.65 -8.73
N VAL A 183 4.37 9.10 -8.28
CA VAL A 183 4.32 8.12 -7.18
C VAL A 183 5.13 6.88 -7.56
N THR A 184 4.85 6.25 -8.71
CA THR A 184 5.59 5.07 -9.20
C THR A 184 7.08 5.35 -9.33
N ARG A 185 7.47 6.52 -9.87
CA ARG A 185 8.89 6.89 -9.95
C ARG A 185 9.55 7.00 -8.58
N TRP A 186 8.87 7.62 -7.61
CA TRP A 186 9.36 7.70 -6.23
C TRP A 186 9.57 6.30 -5.64
N ILE A 187 8.64 5.38 -5.88
CA ILE A 187 8.74 3.98 -5.43
C ILE A 187 9.94 3.29 -6.09
N ASP A 188 10.08 3.41 -7.40
CA ASP A 188 11.16 2.76 -8.16
C ASP A 188 12.56 3.21 -7.71
N THR A 189 12.70 4.47 -7.28
CA THR A 189 13.97 4.99 -6.74
C THR A 189 14.33 4.43 -5.37
N ARG A 190 13.39 3.78 -4.67
CA ARG A 190 13.56 3.28 -3.30
C ARG A 190 13.56 1.77 -3.19
N VAL A 191 13.08 1.06 -4.20
CA VAL A 191 13.18 -0.42 -4.32
C VAL A 191 14.60 -0.87 -4.71
N ARG A 192 15.45 0.04 -5.21
CA ARG A 192 16.80 -0.26 -5.72
C ARG A 192 17.93 0.02 -4.71
N ASP A 193 17.59 0.53 -3.53
CA ASP A 193 18.51 0.77 -2.40
C ASP A 193 18.45 -0.41 -1.41
#